data_AF-U1Z8G3-F1
#
_entry.id   AF-U1Z8G3-F1
#
_cell.length_a   1.000
_cell.length_b   1.000
_cell.length_c   1.000
_cell.angle_alpha   90.00
_cell.angle_beta   90.00
_cell.angle_gamma   90.00
#
_symmetry.space_group_name_H-M   'P 1'
#
loop_
_entity.id
_entity.type
_entity.pdbx_description
1 polymer ?
#
loop_
_entity_poly.entity_id
_entity_poly.type
_entity_poly.pdbx_seq_one_letter_code
_entity_poly.pdbx_strand_id
1 'polypeptide(L)'
;MNQLWIFLPPEACQGLSAELPVQWVTFTECRTLSLGEALRELPAAWELVLPVETVTACAVQLPTQKARWLRQALPFAVEELLAEDVEQMHLALGEQLADGRHRVYALRADWLRQCLALCAAQPPQAIRVDADLLPRQGSQLLWLESRW
;
A
#
# COMPACT_ATOMS: atom_id res chain seq x y z
N MET A 1 5.97 9.26 20.84
CA MET A 1 5.11 8.25 20.19
C MET A 1 6.04 7.27 19.51
N ASN A 2 5.98 5.98 19.87
CA ASN A 2 6.87 4.96 19.30
C ASN A 2 6.26 4.47 17.99
N GLN A 3 6.55 5.18 16.89
CA GLN A 3 6.03 4.84 15.57
C GLN A 3 6.86 3.67 15.01
N LEU A 4 6.17 2.61 14.58
CA LEU A 4 6.76 1.45 13.92
C LEU A 4 6.20 1.35 12.50
N TRP A 5 7.09 1.10 11.55
CA TRP A 5 6.75 0.70 10.19
C TRP A 5 7.32 -0.69 9.90
N ILE A 6 6.54 -1.51 9.20
CA ILE A 6 7.02 -2.75 8.59
C ILE A 6 6.96 -2.56 7.09
N PHE A 7 8.11 -2.54 6.43
CA PHE A 7 8.22 -2.46 4.98
C PHE A 7 8.27 -3.88 4.40
N LEU A 8 7.29 -4.19 3.55
CA LEU A 8 7.32 -5.40 2.74
C LEU A 8 8.29 -5.19 1.57
N PRO A 9 9.06 -6.22 1.20
CA PRO A 9 9.97 -6.14 0.06
C PRO A 9 9.22 -6.43 -1.26
N PRO A 10 9.78 -6.11 -2.44
CA PRO A 10 9.14 -6.36 -3.74
C PRO A 10 8.75 -7.83 -3.97
N GLU A 11 9.46 -8.79 -3.37
CA GLU A 11 9.18 -10.21 -3.43
C GLU A 11 7.78 -10.54 -2.88
N ALA A 12 7.21 -9.68 -2.04
CA ALA A 12 5.84 -9.79 -1.57
C ALA A 12 4.82 -9.88 -2.72
N CYS A 13 5.11 -9.33 -3.91
CA CYS A 13 4.30 -9.48 -5.12
C CYS A 13 4.07 -10.94 -5.52
N GLN A 14 5.08 -11.80 -5.29
CA GLN A 14 5.07 -13.20 -5.69
C GLN A 14 4.38 -14.09 -4.65
N GLY A 15 4.35 -13.67 -3.39
CA GLY A 15 3.65 -14.35 -2.32
C GLY A 15 4.04 -13.80 -0.95
N LEU A 16 3.13 -13.96 0.01
CA LEU A 16 3.36 -13.59 1.40
C LEU A 16 3.57 -14.85 2.23
N SER A 17 4.59 -14.84 3.08
CA SER A 17 4.88 -15.92 4.02
C SER A 17 5.43 -15.35 5.31
N ALA A 18 5.36 -16.11 6.40
CA ALA A 18 5.95 -15.71 7.68
C ALA A 18 7.48 -15.58 7.60
N GLU A 19 8.13 -16.24 6.64
CA GLU A 19 9.59 -16.24 6.46
C GLU A 19 10.07 -15.09 5.55
N LEU A 20 9.15 -14.33 4.95
CA LEU A 20 9.50 -13.22 4.06
C LEU A 20 10.34 -12.19 4.82
N PRO A 21 11.55 -11.80 4.34
CA PRO A 21 12.35 -10.80 5.00
C PRO A 21 11.71 -9.42 4.86
N VAL A 22 11.47 -8.74 5.96
CA VAL A 22 10.87 -7.40 6.01
C VAL A 22 11.78 -6.44 6.75
N GLN A 23 11.69 -5.15 6.42
CA GLN A 23 12.36 -4.12 7.21
C GLN A 23 11.43 -3.65 8.33
N TRP A 24 11.86 -3.88 9.57
CA TRP A 24 11.26 -3.36 10.78
C TRP A 24 11.94 -2.03 11.11
N VAL A 25 11.18 -0.92 11.07
CA VAL A 25 11.74 0.43 11.09
C VAL A 25 11.07 1.29 12.15
N THR A 26 11.89 1.92 12.98
CA THR A 26 11.50 2.99 13.89
C THR A 26 12.28 4.26 13.55
N PHE A 27 12.02 5.35 14.26
CA PHE A 27 12.81 6.58 14.11
C PHE A 27 14.31 6.42 14.41
N THR A 28 14.69 5.42 15.20
CA THR A 28 16.06 5.26 15.69
C THR A 28 16.77 4.04 15.11
N GLU A 29 16.03 3.11 14.51
CA GLU A 29 16.57 1.81 14.17
C GLU A 29 15.84 1.19 12.97
N CYS A 30 16.61 0.49 12.14
CA CYS A 30 16.12 -0.37 11.07
C CYS A 30 16.73 -1.76 11.26
N ARG A 31 15.91 -2.81 11.18
CA ARG A 31 16.31 -4.21 11.27
C ARG A 31 15.63 -5.01 10.18
N THR A 32 16.33 -5.98 9.63
CA THR A 32 15.71 -7.01 8.79
C THR A 32 15.29 -8.18 9.68
N LEU A 33 14.02 -8.56 9.61
CA LEU A 33 13.42 -9.68 10.34
C LEU A 33 12.57 -10.51 9.38
N SER A 34 12.22 -11.74 9.75
CA SER A 34 11.11 -12.42 9.08
C SER A 34 9.78 -11.71 9.41
N LEU A 35 8.82 -11.74 8.49
CA LEU A 35 7.49 -11.15 8.72
C LEU A 35 6.83 -11.72 9.99
N GLY A 36 6.97 -13.02 10.23
CA GLY A 36 6.44 -13.69 11.42
C GLY A 36 7.09 -13.21 12.72
N GLU A 37 8.38 -12.85 12.73
CA GLU A 37 9.05 -12.25 13.88
C GLU A 37 8.64 -10.79 14.08
N ALA A 38 8.61 -10.01 13.00
CA ALA A 38 8.24 -8.60 13.02
C ALA A 38 6.84 -8.36 13.61
N LEU A 39 5.92 -9.31 13.41
CA LEU A 39 4.54 -9.23 13.89
C LEU A 39 4.35 -9.69 15.36
N ARG A 40 5.36 -10.24 16.05
CA ARG A 40 5.22 -10.69 17.46
C ARG A 40 5.31 -9.56 18.47
N GLU A 41 6.14 -8.56 18.21
CA GLU A 41 6.44 -7.47 19.14
C GLU A 41 5.96 -6.12 18.59
N LEU A 42 4.66 -6.04 18.31
CA LEU A 42 4.06 -4.83 17.75
C LEU A 42 3.63 -3.85 18.86
N PRO A 43 4.00 -2.56 18.78
CA PRO A 43 3.38 -1.53 19.59
C PRO A 43 1.90 -1.37 19.20
N ALA A 44 1.10 -0.77 20.10
CA ALA A 44 -0.35 -0.61 19.91
C ALA A 44 -0.74 0.07 18.58
N ALA A 45 0.13 0.92 18.02
CA ALA A 45 -0.03 1.52 16.70
C ALA A 45 1.23 1.29 15.87
N TRP A 46 1.05 0.70 14.69
CA TRP A 46 2.09 0.47 13.69
C TRP A 46 1.50 0.62 12.29
N GLU A 47 2.35 0.85 11.29
CA GLU A 47 1.94 1.00 9.90
C GLU A 47 2.62 -0.07 9.02
N LEU A 48 1.86 -0.59 8.05
CA LEU A 48 2.38 -1.47 7.02
C LEU A 48 2.74 -0.64 5.80
N VAL A 49 3.93 -0.82 5.26
CA VAL A 49 4.39 -0.15 4.05
C VAL A 49 4.54 -1.19 2.95
N LEU A 50 3.76 -1.03 1.89
CA LEU A 50 3.77 -1.90 0.73
C LEU A 50 4.80 -1.41 -0.29
N PRO A 51 5.46 -2.33 -1.00
CA PRO A 51 6.27 -1.98 -2.15
C PRO A 51 5.36 -1.47 -3.26
N VAL A 52 5.76 -0.37 -3.93
CA VAL A 52 5.02 0.20 -5.06
C VAL A 52 4.68 -0.83 -6.14
N GLU A 53 5.49 -1.87 -6.29
CA GLU A 53 5.30 -2.98 -7.21
C GLU A 53 4.01 -3.79 -6.96
N THR A 54 3.45 -3.74 -5.74
CA THR A 54 2.16 -4.40 -5.42
C THR A 54 0.95 -3.52 -5.74
N VAL A 55 1.17 -2.27 -6.16
CA VAL A 55 0.14 -1.24 -6.25
C VAL A 55 0.14 -0.56 -7.62
N THR A 56 -0.99 -0.66 -8.31
CA THR A 56 -1.24 0.18 -9.49
C THR A 56 -1.83 1.50 -9.04
N ALA A 57 -1.07 2.59 -9.19
CA ALA A 57 -1.55 3.93 -8.94
C ALA A 57 -2.00 4.60 -10.25
N CYS A 58 -3.24 5.07 -10.30
CA CYS A 58 -3.78 5.79 -11.44
C CYS A 58 -4.56 7.05 -11.00
N ALA A 59 -4.97 7.87 -11.97
CA ALA A 59 -5.72 9.10 -11.70
C ALA A 59 -6.93 9.20 -12.61
N VAL A 60 -8.13 9.27 -12.02
CA VAL A 60 -9.40 9.21 -12.73
C VAL A 60 -10.26 10.44 -12.48
N GLN A 61 -11.03 10.85 -13.48
CA GLN A 61 -12.08 11.84 -13.31
C GLN A 61 -13.34 11.14 -12.80
N LEU A 62 -13.88 11.61 -11.68
CA LEU A 62 -15.13 11.06 -11.14
C LEU A 62 -16.29 12.00 -11.44
N PRO A 63 -17.46 11.47 -11.86
CA PRO A 63 -18.59 12.28 -12.28
C PRO A 63 -19.30 12.99 -11.11
N THR A 64 -18.97 12.63 -9.87
CA THR A 64 -19.59 13.18 -8.67
C THR A 64 -18.69 13.01 -7.45
N GLN A 65 -18.82 13.91 -6.47
CA GLN A 65 -18.12 13.85 -5.19
C GLN A 65 -18.95 13.13 -4.11
N LYS A 66 -20.19 12.71 -4.41
CA LYS A 66 -21.06 12.05 -3.43
C LYS A 66 -20.55 10.64 -3.15
N ALA A 67 -20.11 10.39 -1.91
CA ALA A 67 -19.50 9.12 -1.46
C ALA A 67 -20.22 7.84 -1.91
N ARG A 68 -21.55 7.81 -1.87
CA ARG A 68 -22.34 6.64 -2.30
C ARG A 68 -22.16 6.32 -3.79
N TRP A 69 -22.13 7.35 -4.61
CA TRP A 69 -22.03 7.23 -6.07
C TRP A 69 -20.59 7.02 -6.52
N LEU A 70 -19.62 7.58 -5.76
CA LEU A 70 -18.20 7.34 -5.97
C LEU A 70 -17.87 5.84 -5.96
N ARG A 71 -18.38 5.08 -4.98
CA ARG A 71 -18.13 3.62 -4.91
C ARG A 71 -18.66 2.84 -6.10
N GLN A 72 -19.75 3.30 -6.72
CA GLN A 72 -20.33 2.64 -7.89
C GLN A 72 -19.62 3.04 -9.19
N ALA A 73 -19.19 4.30 -9.30
CA ALA A 73 -18.55 4.82 -10.50
C ALA A 73 -17.06 4.47 -10.58
N LEU A 74 -16.41 4.25 -9.44
CA LEU A 74 -14.96 4.04 -9.36
C LEU A 74 -14.48 2.82 -10.18
N PRO A 75 -15.09 1.63 -10.12
CA PRO A 75 -14.66 0.48 -10.92
C PRO A 75 -14.66 0.78 -12.42
N PHE A 76 -15.75 1.36 -12.94
CA PHE A 76 -15.85 1.75 -14.35
C PHE A 76 -14.81 2.80 -14.75
N ALA A 77 -14.49 3.74 -13.85
CA ALA A 77 -13.54 4.81 -14.15
C ALA A 77 -12.08 4.31 -14.24
N VAL A 78 -11.74 3.22 -13.55
CA VAL A 78 -10.37 2.66 -13.55
C VAL A 78 -10.19 1.49 -14.52
N GLU A 79 -11.27 0.89 -15.02
CA GLU A 79 -11.24 -0.38 -15.78
C GLU A 79 -10.24 -0.35 -16.95
N GLU A 80 -10.25 0.71 -17.76
CA GLU A 80 -9.33 0.87 -18.90
C GLU A 80 -7.87 1.16 -18.51
N LEU A 81 -7.61 1.50 -17.24
CA LEU A 81 -6.29 1.83 -16.72
C LEU A 81 -5.62 0.64 -16.02
N LEU A 82 -6.34 -0.46 -15.81
CA LEU A 82 -5.85 -1.66 -15.13
C LEU A 82 -5.50 -2.75 -16.14
N ALA A 83 -4.44 -3.50 -15.84
CA ALA A 83 -4.03 -4.66 -16.64
C ALA A 83 -4.81 -5.93 -16.29
N GLU A 84 -5.34 -6.00 -15.08
CA GLU A 84 -6.15 -7.10 -14.55
C GLU A 84 -7.62 -6.66 -14.44
N ASP A 85 -8.52 -7.63 -14.34
CA ASP A 85 -9.95 -7.39 -14.13
C ASP A 85 -10.19 -6.61 -12.83
N VAL A 86 -10.91 -5.50 -12.94
CA VAL A 86 -11.23 -4.61 -11.81
C VAL A 86 -11.98 -5.33 -10.69
N GLU A 87 -12.76 -6.37 -11.01
CA GLU A 87 -13.48 -7.17 -10.00
C GLU A 87 -12.53 -7.94 -9.06
N GLN A 88 -11.30 -8.20 -9.51
CA GLN A 88 -10.27 -8.87 -8.72
C GLN A 88 -9.47 -7.89 -7.86
N MET A 89 -9.75 -6.59 -7.97
CA MET A 89 -8.96 -5.52 -7.36
C MET A 89 -9.68 -4.88 -6.16
N HIS A 90 -8.91 -4.57 -5.13
CA HIS A 90 -9.29 -3.64 -4.10
C HIS A 90 -8.90 -2.22 -4.55
N LEU A 91 -9.88 -1.32 -4.57
CA LEU A 91 -9.68 0.08 -4.96
C LEU A 91 -9.73 0.98 -3.73
N ALA A 92 -8.64 1.71 -3.50
CA ALA A 92 -8.56 2.74 -2.47
C ALA A 92 -8.50 4.14 -3.11
N LEU A 93 -9.43 5.00 -2.72
CA LEU A 93 -9.48 6.39 -3.19
C LEU A 93 -8.45 7.24 -2.42
N GLY A 94 -7.57 7.90 -3.15
CA GLY A 94 -6.57 8.83 -2.63
C GLY A 94 -7.04 10.28 -2.68
N GLU A 95 -6.06 11.19 -2.63
CA GLU A 95 -6.31 12.63 -2.68
C GLU A 95 -6.81 13.12 -4.05
N GLN A 96 -7.45 14.28 -4.05
CA GLN A 96 -7.78 14.99 -5.28
C GLN A 96 -6.53 15.74 -5.77
N LEU A 97 -6.22 15.56 -7.05
CA LEU A 97 -5.13 16.22 -7.73
C LEU A 97 -5.53 17.64 -8.15
N ALA A 98 -4.52 18.47 -8.47
CA ALA A 98 -4.72 19.87 -8.86
C ALA A 98 -5.59 20.04 -10.12
N ASP A 99 -5.63 19.02 -11.00
CA ASP A 99 -6.45 18.99 -12.22
C ASP A 99 -7.88 18.48 -11.98
N GLY A 100 -8.25 18.19 -10.72
CA GLY A 100 -9.58 17.74 -10.32
C GLY A 100 -9.79 16.23 -10.38
N ARG A 101 -8.83 15.45 -10.91
CA ARG A 101 -8.87 13.98 -10.87
C ARG A 101 -8.60 13.48 -9.45
N HIS A 102 -9.02 12.25 -9.17
CA HIS A 102 -8.69 11.57 -7.92
C HIS A 102 -7.61 10.53 -8.18
N ARG A 103 -6.60 10.49 -7.29
CA ARG A 103 -5.67 9.36 -7.25
C ARG A 103 -6.41 8.11 -6.78
N VAL A 104 -6.09 6.98 -7.36
CA VAL A 104 -6.64 5.68 -6.99
C VAL A 104 -5.49 4.69 -6.89
N TYR A 105 -5.54 3.86 -5.85
CA TYR A 105 -4.63 2.73 -5.67
C TYR A 105 -5.42 1.45 -5.89
N ALA A 106 -4.99 0.64 -6.83
CA ALA A 106 -5.55 -0.68 -7.11
C ALA A 106 -4.55 -1.76 -6.69
N LEU A 107 -5.01 -2.71 -5.88
CA LEU A 107 -4.22 -3.86 -5.43
C LEU A 107 -5.04 -5.13 -5.65
N ARG A 108 -4.40 -6.27 -5.93
CA ARG A 108 -5.12 -7.54 -6.00
C ARG A 108 -5.81 -7.83 -4.66
N ALA A 109 -7.12 -8.01 -4.69
CA ALA A 109 -7.94 -8.11 -3.49
C ALA A 109 -7.59 -9.35 -2.66
N ASP A 110 -7.31 -10.49 -3.32
CA ASP A 110 -6.88 -11.72 -2.63
C ASP A 110 -5.52 -11.57 -1.95
N TRP A 111 -4.58 -10.89 -2.61
CA TRP A 111 -3.28 -10.62 -2.03
C TRP A 111 -3.40 -9.73 -0.78
N LEU A 112 -4.19 -8.66 -0.85
CA LEU A 112 -4.43 -7.79 0.30
C LEU A 112 -5.13 -8.55 1.45
N ARG A 113 -6.10 -9.44 1.14
CA ARG A 113 -6.72 -10.32 2.13
C ARG A 113 -5.71 -11.22 2.82
N GLN A 114 -4.81 -11.86 2.06
CA GLN A 114 -3.73 -12.70 2.61
C GLN A 114 -2.78 -11.89 3.50
N CYS A 115 -2.43 -10.68 3.06
CA CYS A 115 -1.61 -9.76 3.84
C CYS A 115 -2.25 -9.40 5.18
N LEU A 116 -3.51 -8.99 5.17
CA LEU A 116 -4.25 -8.64 6.37
C LEU A 116 -4.47 -9.83 7.30
N ALA A 117 -4.60 -11.04 6.74
CA ALA A 117 -4.74 -12.27 7.52
C ALA A 117 -3.47 -12.56 8.34
N LEU A 118 -2.28 -12.29 7.80
CA LEU A 118 -1.01 -12.49 8.52
C LEU A 118 -0.87 -11.60 9.76
N CYS A 119 -1.45 -10.40 9.71
CA CYS A 119 -1.46 -9.47 10.85
C CYS A 119 -2.83 -9.37 11.54
N ALA A 120 -3.72 -10.35 11.40
CA ALA A 120 -5.09 -10.27 11.90
C ALA A 120 -5.18 -10.11 13.43
N ALA A 121 -4.20 -10.64 14.18
CA ALA A 121 -4.13 -10.49 15.63
C ALA A 121 -3.96 -9.02 16.07
N GLN A 122 -3.24 -8.23 15.27
CA GLN A 122 -3.01 -6.81 15.52
C GLN A 122 -2.87 -6.08 14.18
N PRO A 123 -3.99 -5.68 13.56
CA PRO A 123 -3.97 -5.06 12.24
C PRO A 123 -3.23 -3.72 12.26
N PRO A 124 -2.59 -3.31 11.14
CA PRO A 124 -1.92 -2.03 11.05
C PRO A 124 -2.93 -0.89 11.16
N GLN A 125 -2.51 0.21 11.77
CA GLN A 125 -3.32 1.44 11.84
C GLN A 125 -3.49 2.07 10.45
N ALA A 126 -2.49 1.88 9.58
CA ALA A 126 -2.51 2.38 8.22
C ALA A 126 -1.68 1.49 7.30
N ILE A 127 -2.06 1.48 6.03
CA ILE A 127 -1.27 0.94 4.94
C ILE A 127 -0.74 2.12 4.11
N ARG A 128 0.54 2.10 3.79
CA ARG A 128 1.24 3.10 2.97
C ARG A 128 1.86 2.42 1.76
N VAL A 129 2.13 3.19 0.72
CA VAL A 129 3.03 2.78 -0.38
C VAL A 129 4.37 3.42 -0.12
N ASP A 130 5.46 2.67 -0.22
CA ASP A 130 6.81 3.16 0.04
C ASP A 130 7.18 4.39 -0.80
N ALA A 131 6.86 4.39 -2.10
CA ALA A 131 7.09 5.51 -3.00
C ALA A 131 6.36 6.79 -2.57
N ASP A 132 5.23 6.69 -1.85
CA ASP A 132 4.48 7.84 -1.33
C ASP A 132 5.06 8.41 -0.03
N LEU A 133 6.06 7.75 0.55
CA LEU A 133 6.81 8.25 1.72
C LEU A 133 7.95 9.20 1.32
N LEU A 134 8.25 9.33 0.02
CA LEU A 134 9.18 10.31 -0.49
C LEU A 134 8.60 11.74 -0.40
N PRO A 135 9.45 12.78 -0.36
CA PRO A 135 8.98 14.16 -0.39
C PRO A 135 8.06 14.43 -1.59
N ARG A 136 6.92 15.08 -1.35
CA ARG A 136 5.90 15.31 -2.39
C ARG A 136 6.27 16.38 -3.42
N GLN A 137 7.30 17.19 -3.15
CA GLN A 137 7.68 18.31 -4.00
C GLN A 137 8.94 18.00 -4.80
N GLY A 138 8.92 18.36 -6.08
CA GLY A 138 10.00 18.10 -7.01
C GLY A 138 10.06 16.64 -7.47
N SER A 139 11.01 16.35 -8.36
CA SER A 139 11.32 14.96 -8.74
C SER A 139 12.15 14.32 -7.64
N GLN A 140 11.65 13.24 -7.06
CA GLN A 140 12.35 12.43 -6.07
C GLN A 140 12.66 11.06 -6.66
N LEU A 141 13.84 10.55 -6.34
CA LEU A 141 14.29 9.20 -6.68
C LEU A 141 15.07 8.67 -5.47
N LEU A 142 14.83 7.42 -5.09
CA LEU A 142 15.55 6.80 -3.99
C LEU A 142 15.95 5.39 -4.40
N TRP A 143 17.24 5.21 -4.66
CA TRP A 143 17.77 3.87 -4.87
C TRP A 143 17.78 3.09 -3.55
N LEU A 144 16.98 2.03 -3.47
CA LEU A 144 16.84 1.18 -2.30
C LEU A 144 16.85 -0.28 -2.75
N GLU A 145 17.73 -1.11 -2.20
CA GLU A 145 17.72 -2.57 -2.41
C GLU A 145 17.60 -3.02 -3.88
N SER A 146 18.31 -2.34 -4.78
CA SER A 146 18.32 -2.62 -6.23
C SER A 146 17.09 -2.17 -7.03
N ARG A 147 16.27 -1.27 -6.47
CA ARG A 147 15.16 -0.58 -7.16
C ARG A 147 15.23 0.93 -6.99
N TRP A 148 14.57 1.66 -7.91
CA TRP A 148 14.54 3.13 -7.99
C TRP A 148 13.31 3.74 -7.32
#